data_AF-A0A1H8G6M2-F1
#
_entry.id   AF-A0A1H8G6M2-F1
#
_cell.length_a   1.000
_cell.length_b   1.000
_cell.length_c   1.000
_cell.angle_alpha   90.00
_cell.angle_beta   90.00
_cell.angle_gamma   90.00
#
_symmetry.space_group_name_H-M   'P 1'
#
loop_
_entity.id
_entity.type
_entity.pdbx_description
1 polymer ?
#
loop_
_entity_poly.entity_id
_entity_poly.type
_entity_poly.pdbx_seq_one_letter_code
_entity_poly.pdbx_strand_id
1 'polypeptide(L)'
;MWIGFGGGHTLKYGAGTSAGRMVTEDDCIRALKEAAQLLGDSPTKAQYEALDLTPAASTILRQCGGWTDAKRLAGLETNHSRGSRVAPKPDGVDLPEGLVWDELSQDQRWHYRNRKWNTERSLERRRRLRLWVNERKEERGCKNCEESDPACLDYHHRDAEQKVMKVSKVVTWGYSRENLQAEMNKCDVLCANCHRLKHHTVPDGITADTESSPETYCEPASHLTARQRATVHRFN
;
A
#
# COMPACT_ATOMS: atom_id res chain seq x y z
N MET A 1 11.79 2.71 -2.87
CA MET A 1 12.37 1.35 -2.92
C MET A 1 11.51 0.52 -3.86
N TRP A 2 11.86 0.51 -5.15
CA TRP A 2 11.11 -0.21 -6.18
C TRP A 2 11.83 -1.52 -6.48
N ILE A 3 11.13 -2.63 -6.29
CA ILE A 3 11.65 -3.99 -6.40
C ILE A 3 11.36 -4.44 -7.83
N GLY A 4 12.39 -4.56 -8.66
CA GLY A 4 12.28 -4.99 -10.05
C GLY A 4 12.13 -6.51 -10.15
N PHE A 5 11.09 -6.97 -10.86
CA PHE A 5 10.93 -8.36 -11.23
C PHE A 5 11.80 -8.67 -12.46
N GLY A 6 12.82 -9.51 -12.26
CA GLY A 6 13.64 -10.07 -13.32
C GLY A 6 12.91 -11.22 -14.02
N GLY A 7 12.62 -11.03 -15.31
CA GLY A 7 12.22 -12.09 -16.22
C GLY A 7 13.41 -12.49 -17.09
N GLY A 8 14.00 -13.66 -16.79
CA GLY A 8 15.02 -14.26 -17.62
C GLY A 8 14.44 -14.64 -18.99
N HIS A 9 15.09 -14.20 -20.05
CA HIS A 9 14.90 -14.76 -21.38
C HIS A 9 16.20 -15.39 -21.87
N THR A 10 16.03 -16.66 -22.22
CA THR A 10 16.95 -17.64 -22.74
C THR A 10 17.88 -17.09 -23.83
N LEU A 11 19.19 -17.16 -23.56
CA LEU A 11 20.24 -17.10 -24.57
C LEU A 11 20.08 -18.30 -25.52
N LYS A 12 19.68 -18.04 -26.75
CA LYS A 12 19.97 -18.94 -27.87
C LYS A 12 21.13 -18.35 -28.66
N TYR A 13 22.30 -18.97 -28.49
CA TYR A 13 23.43 -18.81 -29.40
C TYR A 13 23.05 -19.41 -30.76
N GLY A 14 23.08 -18.58 -31.79
CA GLY A 14 22.93 -18.96 -33.19
C GLY A 14 24.03 -18.29 -34.00
N ALA A 15 24.75 -19.10 -34.77
CA ALA A 15 26.00 -18.80 -35.44
C ALA A 15 25.89 -17.76 -36.57
N GLY A 16 26.96 -16.98 -36.72
CA GLY A 16 27.50 -16.45 -38.00
C GLY A 16 26.64 -15.47 -38.81
N THR A 17 27.22 -14.32 -39.19
CA THR A 17 27.65 -14.03 -40.57
C THR A 17 27.85 -12.51 -40.77
N SER A 18 28.95 -12.15 -41.43
CA SER A 18 29.25 -10.88 -42.11
C SER A 18 29.44 -9.61 -41.26
N ALA A 19 30.54 -8.90 -41.53
CA ALA A 19 30.71 -7.50 -41.15
C ALA A 19 29.55 -6.69 -41.74
N GLY A 20 28.53 -6.46 -40.92
CA GLY A 20 27.27 -5.86 -41.35
C GLY A 20 27.50 -4.42 -41.80
N ARG A 21 27.15 -4.14 -43.07
CA ARG A 21 26.99 -2.77 -43.56
C ARG A 21 26.14 -2.00 -42.56
N MET A 22 26.67 -0.90 -42.04
CA MET A 22 25.92 -0.04 -41.11
C MET A 22 24.68 0.49 -41.82
N VAL A 23 23.51 0.20 -41.25
CA VAL A 23 22.22 0.68 -41.77
C VAL A 23 22.18 2.20 -41.63
N THR A 24 21.95 2.88 -42.76
CA THR A 24 21.86 4.35 -42.84
C THR A 24 20.42 4.85 -42.74
N GLU A 25 20.22 6.16 -42.59
CA GLU A 25 18.88 6.77 -42.69
C GLU A 25 18.22 6.50 -44.05
N ASP A 26 18.98 6.56 -45.15
CA ASP A 26 18.46 6.28 -46.50
C ASP A 26 17.94 4.84 -46.64
N ASP A 27 18.60 3.88 -45.98
CA ASP A 27 18.14 2.50 -45.95
C ASP A 27 16.82 2.36 -45.16
N CYS A 28 16.65 3.14 -44.09
CA CYS A 28 15.40 3.20 -43.33
C CYS A 28 14.26 3.84 -44.14
N ILE A 29 14.54 4.93 -44.86
CA ILE A 29 13.59 5.62 -45.75
C ILE A 29 13.10 4.68 -46.86
N ARG A 30 14.04 3.95 -47.49
CA ARG A 30 13.72 3.01 -48.57
C ARG A 30 12.79 1.90 -48.11
N ALA A 31 13.08 1.30 -46.96
CA ALA A 31 12.27 0.23 -46.40
C ALA A 31 10.86 0.72 -46.00
N LEU A 32 10.72 1.95 -45.50
CA LEU A 32 9.41 2.54 -45.21
C LEU A 32 8.58 2.78 -46.48
N LYS A 33 9.21 3.25 -47.56
CA LYS A 33 8.53 3.42 -48.85
C LYS A 33 8.10 2.08 -49.45
N GLU A 34 8.94 1.05 -49.34
CA GLU A 34 8.61 -0.32 -49.75
C GLU A 34 7.42 -0.86 -48.95
N ALA A 35 7.45 -0.70 -47.63
CA ALA A 35 6.32 -1.07 -46.78
C ALA A 35 5.02 -0.36 -47.17
N ALA A 36 5.10 0.93 -47.50
CA ALA A 36 3.94 1.70 -47.94
C ALA A 36 3.39 1.21 -49.29
N GLN A 37 4.26 0.81 -50.22
CA GLN A 37 3.86 0.23 -51.50
C GLN A 37 3.17 -1.13 -51.32
N LEU A 38 3.71 -1.99 -50.44
CA LEU A 38 3.13 -3.30 -50.14
C LEU A 38 1.75 -3.20 -49.48
N LEU A 39 1.55 -2.20 -48.61
CA LEU A 39 0.28 -2.00 -47.90
C LEU A 39 -0.72 -1.12 -48.65
N GLY A 40 -0.28 -0.37 -49.65
CA GLY A 40 -1.09 0.64 -50.35
C GLY A 40 -1.42 1.88 -49.50
N ASP A 41 -0.83 2.01 -48.31
CA ASP A 41 -1.02 3.12 -47.37
C ASP A 41 0.23 3.30 -46.50
N SER A 42 0.35 4.42 -45.79
CA SER A 42 1.45 4.67 -44.87
C SER A 42 1.44 3.67 -43.70
N PRO A 43 2.52 2.90 -43.47
CA PRO A 43 2.57 1.85 -42.46
C PRO A 43 2.48 2.40 -41.03
N THR A 44 1.71 1.72 -40.17
CA THR A 44 1.94 1.75 -38.72
C THR A 44 3.16 0.93 -38.36
N LYS A 45 3.75 1.17 -37.18
CA LYS A 45 4.90 0.38 -36.71
C LYS A 45 4.58 -1.13 -36.67
N ALA A 46 3.41 -1.49 -36.16
CA ALA A 46 2.97 -2.88 -36.08
C ALA A 46 2.77 -3.50 -37.48
N GLN A 47 2.20 -2.77 -38.44
CA GLN A 47 2.07 -3.26 -39.81
C GLN A 47 3.43 -3.46 -40.48
N TYR A 48 4.38 -2.54 -40.29
CA TYR A 48 5.74 -2.70 -40.81
C TYR A 48 6.44 -3.94 -40.23
N GLU A 49 6.35 -4.14 -38.91
CA GLU A 49 6.94 -5.32 -38.24
C GLU A 49 6.35 -6.63 -38.77
N ALA A 50 5.10 -6.63 -39.24
CA ALA A 50 4.46 -7.81 -39.84
C ALA A 50 4.89 -8.10 -41.30
N LEU A 51 5.56 -7.17 -41.98
CA LEU A 51 6.05 -7.36 -43.35
C LEU A 51 7.43 -8.03 -43.42
N ASP A 52 8.05 -8.33 -42.27
CA ASP A 52 9.39 -8.93 -42.15
C ASP A 52 10.48 -8.21 -42.98
N LEU A 53 10.33 -6.89 -43.17
CA LEU A 53 11.26 -6.06 -43.92
C LEU A 53 12.52 -5.73 -43.12
N THR A 54 13.62 -5.52 -43.85
CA THR A 54 14.87 -5.02 -43.28
C THR A 54 15.11 -3.57 -43.71
N PRO A 55 15.56 -2.68 -42.80
CA PRO A 55 15.95 -2.93 -41.42
C PRO A 55 14.77 -3.07 -40.44
N ALA A 56 15.01 -3.72 -39.29
CA ALA A 56 13.99 -3.85 -38.24
C ALA A 56 13.49 -2.49 -37.73
N ALA A 57 12.24 -2.42 -37.26
CA ALA A 57 11.62 -1.19 -36.80
C ALA A 57 12.39 -0.48 -35.67
N SER A 58 13.07 -1.24 -34.80
CA SER A 58 13.96 -0.71 -33.76
C SER A 58 15.19 0.01 -34.32
N THR A 59 15.73 -0.47 -35.44
CA THR A 59 16.84 0.18 -36.16
C THR A 59 16.38 1.49 -36.79
N ILE A 60 15.19 1.50 -37.41
CA ILE A 60 14.59 2.72 -37.98
C ILE A 60 14.38 3.79 -36.89
N LEU A 61 13.83 3.39 -35.75
CA LEU A 61 13.65 4.29 -34.59
C LEU A 61 14.97 4.91 -34.13
N ARG A 62 16.05 4.14 -34.10
CA ARG A 62 17.38 4.62 -33.67
C ARG A 62 18.01 5.56 -34.70
N GLN A 63 17.93 5.23 -35.98
CA GLN A 63 18.57 6.04 -37.03
C GLN A 63 17.82 7.33 -37.34
N CYS A 64 16.48 7.30 -37.29
CA CYS A 64 15.65 8.44 -37.68
C CYS A 64 15.06 9.21 -36.49
N GLY A 65 15.46 8.91 -35.25
CA GLY A 65 15.00 9.62 -34.04
C GLY A 65 13.56 9.30 -33.57
N GLY A 66 12.77 8.61 -34.38
CA GLY A 66 11.39 8.25 -34.05
C GLY A 66 10.63 7.67 -35.24
N TRP A 67 9.54 6.93 -34.98
CA TRP A 67 8.73 6.34 -36.06
C TRP A 67 8.03 7.42 -36.90
N THR A 68 7.51 8.45 -36.23
CA THR A 68 6.87 9.60 -36.88
C THR A 68 7.87 10.37 -37.72
N ASP A 69 9.10 10.57 -37.22
CA ASP A 69 10.16 11.28 -37.93
C ASP A 69 10.65 10.49 -39.14
N ALA A 70 10.82 9.17 -39.00
CA ALA A 70 11.16 8.28 -40.11
C ALA A 70 10.11 8.33 -41.25
N LYS A 71 8.82 8.31 -40.90
CA LYS A 71 7.75 8.47 -41.89
C LYS A 71 7.76 9.85 -42.56
N ARG A 72 8.05 10.91 -41.81
CA ARG A 72 8.20 12.26 -42.37
C ARG A 72 9.37 12.33 -43.36
N LEU A 73 10.52 11.77 -43.02
CA LEU A 73 11.68 11.65 -43.91
C LEU A 73 11.36 10.83 -45.17
N ALA A 74 10.54 9.80 -45.04
CA ALA A 74 10.07 8.99 -46.15
C ALA A 74 8.97 9.65 -47.01
N GLY A 75 8.46 10.82 -46.61
CA GLY A 75 7.35 11.48 -47.30
C GLY A 75 6.01 10.76 -47.13
N LEU A 76 5.85 10.00 -46.04
CA LEU A 76 4.66 9.22 -45.72
C LEU A 76 3.79 9.91 -44.68
N GLU A 77 2.48 9.72 -44.79
CA GLU A 77 1.49 10.32 -43.89
C GLU A 77 1.73 9.94 -42.41
N THR A 78 1.81 10.95 -41.55
CA THR A 78 1.96 10.75 -40.11
C THR A 78 0.60 10.85 -39.44
N ASN A 79 -0.03 9.70 -39.16
CA ASN A 79 -1.17 9.68 -38.25
C ASN A 79 -0.74 10.08 -36.83
N HIS A 80 -1.15 11.27 -36.40
CA HIS A 80 -1.19 11.61 -34.98
C HIS A 80 -2.34 10.84 -34.34
N SER A 81 -2.18 10.38 -33.10
CA SER A 81 -3.28 9.79 -32.34
C SER A 81 -4.40 10.84 -32.22
N ARG A 82 -5.41 10.77 -33.09
CA ARG A 82 -6.63 11.57 -32.96
C ARG A 82 -7.55 10.82 -32.01
N GLY A 83 -7.78 11.39 -30.83
CA GLY A 83 -8.69 10.84 -29.83
C GLY A 83 -8.18 11.02 -28.41
N SER A 84 -9.11 11.11 -27.47
CA SER A 84 -8.78 11.07 -26.05
C SER A 84 -8.17 9.71 -25.72
N ARG A 85 -7.02 9.69 -25.05
CA ARG A 85 -6.42 8.46 -24.50
C ARG A 85 -7.13 7.99 -23.23
N VAL A 86 -8.18 8.71 -22.83
CA VAL A 86 -8.95 8.45 -21.62
C VAL A 86 -10.08 7.48 -21.97
N ALA A 87 -10.06 6.33 -21.31
CA ALA A 87 -11.18 5.40 -21.39
C ALA A 87 -12.43 6.02 -20.75
N PRO A 88 -13.64 5.69 -21.24
CA PRO A 88 -14.89 6.20 -20.67
C PRO A 88 -15.04 5.83 -19.19
N LYS A 89 -15.87 6.60 -18.47
CA LYS A 89 -16.14 6.35 -17.05
C LYS A 89 -16.75 4.96 -16.86
N PRO A 90 -16.17 4.10 -16.01
CA PRO A 90 -16.76 2.80 -15.72
C PRO A 90 -18.14 2.90 -15.06
N ASP A 91 -18.97 1.89 -15.28
CA ASP A 91 -20.26 1.73 -14.61
C ASP A 91 -20.06 1.54 -13.10
N GLY A 92 -20.88 2.21 -12.30
CA GLY A 92 -20.81 2.15 -10.83
C GLY A 92 -19.73 3.03 -10.18
N VAL A 93 -19.07 3.91 -10.94
CA VAL A 93 -18.24 4.99 -10.38
C VAL A 93 -19.06 6.27 -10.26
N ASP A 94 -19.31 6.69 -9.03
CA ASP A 94 -19.99 7.94 -8.71
C ASP A 94 -18.97 9.08 -8.59
N LEU A 95 -19.19 10.16 -9.33
CA LEU A 95 -18.41 11.39 -9.23
C LEU A 95 -19.23 12.47 -8.50
N PRO A 96 -18.61 13.27 -7.62
CA PRO A 96 -19.22 14.48 -7.09
C PRO A 96 -19.68 15.43 -8.20
N GLU A 97 -20.69 16.25 -7.88
CA GLU A 97 -21.20 17.27 -8.78
C GLU A 97 -20.10 18.24 -9.23
N GLY A 98 -20.07 18.56 -10.52
CA GLY A 98 -19.06 19.45 -11.12
C GLY A 98 -17.75 18.78 -11.55
N LEU A 99 -17.55 17.48 -11.30
CA LEU A 99 -16.37 16.76 -11.79
C LEU A 99 -16.67 15.98 -13.08
N VAL A 100 -15.86 16.23 -14.11
CA VAL A 100 -15.95 15.55 -15.41
C VAL A 100 -14.84 14.50 -15.52
N TRP A 101 -15.20 13.25 -15.80
CA TRP A 101 -14.27 12.11 -15.83
C TRP A 101 -13.07 12.33 -16.75
N ASP A 102 -13.30 12.92 -17.93
CA ASP A 102 -12.26 13.12 -18.94
C ASP A 102 -11.26 14.21 -18.54
N GLU A 103 -11.65 15.13 -17.67
CA GLU A 103 -10.82 16.22 -17.17
C GLU A 103 -9.99 15.82 -15.94
N LEU A 104 -10.37 14.72 -15.27
CA LEU A 104 -9.63 14.21 -14.11
C LEU A 104 -8.22 13.77 -14.48
N SER A 105 -7.26 13.94 -13.57
CA SER A 105 -5.94 13.32 -13.73
C SER A 105 -6.04 11.79 -13.71
N GLN A 106 -5.01 11.11 -14.23
CA GLN A 106 -4.91 9.65 -14.16
C GLN A 106 -5.06 9.14 -12.71
N ASP A 107 -4.44 9.82 -11.75
CA ASP A 107 -4.50 9.48 -10.33
C ASP A 107 -5.91 9.69 -9.76
N GLN A 108 -6.56 10.81 -10.08
CA GLN A 108 -7.94 11.07 -9.64
C GLN A 108 -8.90 10.00 -10.15
N ARG A 109 -8.83 9.65 -11.44
CA ARG A 109 -9.63 8.53 -12.01
C ARG A 109 -9.35 7.22 -11.29
N TRP A 110 -8.07 6.96 -10.97
CA TRP A 110 -7.69 5.80 -10.19
C TRP A 110 -8.30 5.82 -8.78
N HIS A 111 -8.33 6.96 -8.09
CA HIS A 111 -8.94 7.08 -6.76
C HIS A 111 -10.44 6.81 -6.79
N TYR A 112 -11.18 7.41 -7.72
CA TYR A 112 -12.62 7.24 -7.81
C TYR A 112 -13.02 5.81 -8.20
N ARG A 113 -12.33 5.18 -9.16
CA ARG A 113 -12.63 3.79 -9.55
C ARG A 113 -12.28 2.77 -8.46
N ASN A 114 -11.29 3.07 -7.61
CA ASN A 114 -10.78 2.14 -6.59
C ASN A 114 -11.25 2.47 -5.16
N ARG A 115 -12.34 3.23 -4.99
CA ARG A 115 -12.82 3.65 -3.65
C ARG A 115 -13.06 2.46 -2.70
N LYS A 116 -13.73 1.41 -3.17
CA LYS A 116 -13.99 0.19 -2.38
C LYS A 116 -12.68 -0.48 -1.97
N TRP A 117 -11.80 -0.75 -2.94
CA TRP A 117 -10.49 -1.36 -2.70
C TRP A 117 -9.60 -0.54 -1.75
N ASN A 118 -9.61 0.79 -1.84
CA ASN A 118 -8.90 1.68 -0.92
C ASN A 118 -9.48 1.65 0.50
N THR A 119 -10.81 1.55 0.62
CA THR A 119 -11.49 1.40 1.90
C THR A 119 -11.16 0.07 2.56
N GLU A 120 -11.26 -1.03 1.81
CA GLU A 120 -10.93 -2.39 2.26
C GLU A 120 -9.46 -2.49 2.69
N ARG A 121 -8.52 -2.00 1.89
CA ARG A 121 -7.09 -1.98 2.26
C ARG A 121 -6.84 -1.21 3.55
N SER A 122 -7.51 -0.06 3.72
CA SER A 122 -7.39 0.76 4.93
C SER A 122 -7.99 0.06 6.15
N LEU A 123 -9.10 -0.67 5.99
CA LEU A 123 -9.72 -1.46 7.06
C LEU A 123 -8.83 -2.64 7.46
N GLU A 124 -8.34 -3.41 6.48
CA GLU A 124 -7.47 -4.57 6.72
C GLU A 124 -6.16 -4.15 7.39
N ARG A 125 -5.58 -3.02 6.96
CA ARG A 125 -4.39 -2.47 7.62
C ARG A 125 -4.66 -2.12 9.08
N ARG A 126 -5.78 -1.46 9.39
CA ARG A 126 -6.16 -1.14 10.77
C ARG A 126 -6.42 -2.40 11.60
N ARG A 127 -7.05 -3.42 11.01
CA ARG A 127 -7.27 -4.73 11.65
C ARG A 127 -5.93 -5.38 12.03
N ARG A 128 -4.96 -5.44 11.11
CA ARG A 128 -3.61 -5.96 11.39
C ARG A 128 -2.89 -5.22 12.50
N LEU A 129 -2.98 -3.88 12.51
CA LEU A 129 -2.36 -3.08 13.57
C LEU A 129 -3.03 -3.32 14.93
N ARG A 130 -4.35 -3.51 14.99
CA ARG A 130 -5.06 -3.86 16.23
C ARG A 130 -4.66 -5.22 16.76
N LEU A 131 -4.60 -6.23 15.89
CA LEU A 131 -4.15 -7.58 16.27
C LEU A 131 -2.73 -7.52 16.85
N TRP A 132 -1.83 -6.86 16.14
CA TRP A 132 -0.45 -6.71 16.59
C TRP A 132 -0.31 -5.95 17.91
N VAL A 133 -1.14 -4.93 18.14
CA VAL A 133 -1.21 -4.22 19.43
C VAL A 133 -1.73 -5.13 20.54
N ASN A 134 -2.76 -5.94 20.27
CA ASN A 134 -3.33 -6.84 21.25
C ASN A 134 -2.35 -7.97 21.64
N GLU A 135 -1.65 -8.55 20.66
CA GLU A 135 -0.55 -9.50 20.92
C GLU A 135 0.48 -8.91 21.89
N ARG A 136 0.87 -7.64 21.70
CA ARG A 136 1.84 -6.97 22.58
C ARG A 136 1.30 -6.58 23.95
N LYS A 137 -0.01 -6.42 24.09
CA LYS A 137 -0.66 -6.25 25.39
C LYS A 137 -0.65 -7.58 26.14
N GLU A 138 -1.03 -8.67 25.49
CA GLU A 138 -1.06 -10.02 26.05
C GLU A 138 0.32 -10.45 26.54
N GLU A 139 1.36 -10.28 25.69
CA GLU A 139 2.74 -10.62 26.02
C GLU A 139 3.29 -9.87 27.24
N ARG A 140 2.78 -8.66 27.52
CA ARG A 140 3.30 -7.80 28.59
C ARG A 140 2.50 -7.88 29.88
N GLY A 141 1.19 -8.07 29.78
CA GLY A 141 0.28 -7.97 30.92
C GLY A 141 0.25 -6.57 31.55
N CYS A 142 -0.58 -6.41 32.57
CA CYS A 142 -0.57 -5.22 33.41
C CYS A 142 0.73 -5.17 34.23
N LYS A 143 1.38 -4.01 34.26
CA LYS A 143 2.58 -3.79 35.09
C LYS A 143 2.31 -3.89 36.60
N ASN A 144 1.07 -3.68 37.04
CA ASN A 144 0.71 -3.53 38.46
C ASN A 144 -0.15 -4.68 39.01
N CYS A 145 -0.65 -5.59 38.18
CA CYS A 145 -1.47 -6.74 38.61
C CYS A 145 -1.37 -7.88 37.60
N GLU A 146 -2.01 -9.02 37.88
CA GLU A 146 -1.92 -10.24 37.07
C GLU A 146 -2.80 -10.24 35.81
N GLU A 147 -3.52 -9.15 35.51
CA GLU A 147 -4.37 -9.05 34.33
C GLU A 147 -3.54 -9.12 33.04
N SER A 148 -3.94 -9.98 32.11
CA SER A 148 -3.27 -10.20 30.83
C SER A 148 -4.20 -10.13 29.62
N ASP A 149 -5.53 -10.06 29.81
CA ASP A 149 -6.49 -9.93 28.72
C ASP A 149 -6.30 -8.60 27.97
N PRO A 150 -5.93 -8.62 26.68
CA PRO A 150 -5.73 -7.41 25.88
C PRO A 150 -6.92 -6.46 25.82
N ALA A 151 -8.15 -6.96 26.03
CA ALA A 151 -9.37 -6.17 26.08
C ALA A 151 -9.43 -5.27 27.32
N CYS A 152 -8.80 -5.68 28.42
CA CYS A 152 -8.75 -4.96 29.69
C CYS A 152 -7.52 -4.04 29.81
N LEU A 153 -6.53 -4.20 28.94
CA LEU A 153 -5.24 -3.52 28.99
C LEU A 153 -5.19 -2.26 28.12
N ASP A 154 -4.47 -1.24 28.58
CA ASP A 154 -4.23 0.02 27.89
C ASP A 154 -2.75 0.43 27.96
N TYR A 155 -2.31 1.20 26.97
CA TYR A 155 -0.98 1.83 26.99
C TYR A 155 -1.03 3.16 27.74
N HIS A 156 -0.32 3.21 28.85
CA HIS A 156 -0.12 4.39 29.68
C HIS A 156 1.26 4.99 29.40
N HIS A 157 1.33 6.21 28.90
CA HIS A 157 2.60 6.92 28.72
C HIS A 157 3.26 7.17 30.07
N ARG A 158 4.53 6.78 30.22
CA ARG A 158 5.30 7.03 31.46
C ARG A 158 5.54 8.51 31.70
N ASP A 159 5.80 9.24 30.63
CA ASP A 159 5.98 10.68 30.61
C ASP A 159 5.00 11.26 29.59
N ALA A 160 4.13 12.16 30.06
CA ALA A 160 3.11 12.78 29.24
C ALA A 160 3.70 13.77 28.23
N GLU A 161 4.88 14.34 28.49
CA GLU A 161 5.54 15.32 27.62
C GLU A 161 6.25 14.66 26.43
N GLN A 162 6.64 13.39 26.56
CA GLN A 162 7.28 12.61 25.48
C GLN A 162 6.30 11.93 24.52
N LYS A 163 5.00 12.03 24.82
CA LYS A 163 3.91 11.50 24.00
C LYS A 163 3.74 12.36 22.76
N VAL A 164 3.94 11.75 21.60
CA VAL A 164 3.56 12.40 20.33
C VAL A 164 2.08 12.14 20.05
N MET A 165 1.59 10.94 20.37
CA MET A 165 0.20 10.54 20.12
C MET A 165 -0.25 9.35 20.98
N LYS A 166 -1.55 9.20 21.20
CA LYS A 166 -2.07 7.95 21.81
C LYS A 166 -1.86 6.77 20.86
N VAL A 167 -1.44 5.61 21.37
CA VAL A 167 -1.29 4.37 20.60
C VAL A 167 -2.58 4.04 19.81
N SER A 168 -3.75 4.26 20.40
CA SER A 168 -5.05 4.07 19.73
C SER A 168 -5.27 4.97 18.51
N LYS A 169 -4.74 6.21 18.52
CA LYS A 169 -4.79 7.12 17.37
C LYS A 169 -3.85 6.67 16.26
N VAL A 170 -2.64 6.23 16.61
CA VAL A 170 -1.65 5.69 15.67
C VAL A 170 -2.23 4.49 14.89
N VAL A 171 -2.97 3.60 15.57
CA VAL A 171 -3.72 2.50 14.93
C VAL A 171 -4.85 3.03 14.05
N THR A 172 -5.67 3.96 14.56
CA THR A 172 -6.85 4.47 13.86
C THR A 172 -6.49 5.20 12.57
N TRP A 173 -5.42 5.98 12.59
CA TRP A 173 -4.92 6.70 11.43
C TRP A 173 -4.05 5.84 10.51
N GLY A 174 -3.74 4.60 10.91
CA GLY A 174 -2.89 3.71 10.13
C GLY A 174 -1.50 4.30 9.97
N TYR A 175 -0.73 4.42 11.04
CA TYR A 175 0.69 4.74 10.93
C TYR A 175 1.50 3.47 10.65
N SER A 176 2.78 3.63 10.32
CA SER A 176 3.70 2.51 10.13
C SER A 176 3.84 1.69 11.42
N ARG A 177 4.26 0.42 11.31
CA ARG A 177 4.50 -0.41 12.49
C ARG A 177 5.65 0.13 13.32
N GLU A 178 6.63 0.76 12.69
CA GLU A 178 7.79 1.38 13.32
C GLU A 178 7.38 2.57 14.20
N ASN A 179 6.51 3.45 13.70
CA ASN A 179 5.99 4.57 14.48
C ASN A 179 5.14 4.08 15.65
N LEU A 180 4.35 3.03 15.43
CA LEU A 180 3.55 2.41 16.47
C LEU A 180 4.42 1.73 17.53
N GLN A 181 5.49 1.03 17.13
CA GLN A 181 6.46 0.45 18.06
C GLN A 181 7.15 1.53 18.90
N ALA A 182 7.61 2.61 18.26
CA ALA A 182 8.28 3.71 18.93
C ALA A 182 7.38 4.35 19.99
N GLU A 183 6.08 4.51 19.70
CA GLU A 183 5.15 5.05 20.68
C GLU A 183 4.83 4.06 21.81
N MET A 184 4.63 2.77 21.50
CA MET A 184 4.44 1.73 22.51
C MET A 184 5.64 1.58 23.44
N ASN A 185 6.85 1.81 22.94
CA ASN A 185 8.07 1.75 23.76
C ASN A 185 8.12 2.81 24.84
N LYS A 186 7.36 3.91 24.73
CA LYS A 186 7.26 4.97 25.75
C LYS A 186 6.19 4.69 26.81
N CYS A 187 5.45 3.61 26.64
CA CYS A 187 4.29 3.29 27.45
C CYS A 187 4.56 2.08 28.37
N ASP A 188 3.92 2.11 29.54
CA ASP A 188 3.65 0.93 30.35
C ASP A 188 2.28 0.36 29.95
N VAL A 189 2.10 -0.95 30.07
CA VAL A 189 0.79 -1.59 29.86
C VAL A 189 0.11 -1.68 31.22
N LEU A 190 -1.11 -1.15 31.36
CA LEU A 190 -1.89 -1.16 32.60
C LEU A 190 -3.31 -1.63 32.30
N CYS A 191 -3.90 -2.41 33.19
CA CYS A 191 -5.34 -2.68 33.11
C CYS A 191 -6.15 -1.41 33.40
N ALA A 192 -7.40 -1.37 32.96
CA ALA A 192 -8.28 -0.21 33.11
C ALA A 192 -8.37 0.31 34.57
N ASN A 193 -8.33 -0.59 35.55
CA ASN A 193 -8.41 -0.22 36.98
C ASN A 193 -7.10 0.39 37.48
N CYS A 194 -5.96 -0.26 37.25
CA CYS A 194 -4.65 0.29 37.61
C CYS A 194 -4.37 1.60 36.88
N HIS A 195 -4.82 1.73 35.63
CA HIS A 195 -4.70 2.95 34.86
C HIS A 195 -5.53 4.11 35.44
N ARG A 196 -6.77 3.85 35.87
CA ARG A 196 -7.59 4.84 36.58
C ARG A 196 -6.96 5.26 37.90
N LEU A 197 -6.49 4.30 38.70
CA LEU A 197 -5.84 4.58 39.98
C LEU A 197 -4.61 5.48 39.79
N LYS A 198 -3.85 5.30 38.71
CA LYS A 198 -2.68 6.12 38.39
C LYS A 198 -3.03 7.59 38.10
N HIS A 199 -4.21 7.86 37.56
CA HIS A 199 -4.71 9.22 37.28
C HIS A 199 -5.70 9.74 38.32
N HIS A 200 -5.97 8.95 39.36
CA HIS A 200 -6.92 9.33 40.39
C HIS A 200 -6.29 10.38 41.31
N THR A 201 -6.98 11.51 41.48
CA THR A 201 -6.71 12.47 42.55
C THR A 201 -7.75 12.23 43.63
N VAL A 202 -7.31 11.98 44.87
CA VAL A 202 -8.24 11.80 45.98
C VAL A 202 -8.97 13.13 46.24
N PRO A 203 -10.32 13.14 46.28
CA PRO A 203 -11.08 14.35 46.61
C PRO A 203 -10.77 14.87 48.02
N ASP A 204 -10.77 16.19 48.19
CA ASP A 204 -10.61 16.84 49.49
C ASP A 204 -11.69 16.36 50.47
N GLY A 205 -11.27 15.96 51.67
CA GLY A 205 -12.16 15.47 52.74
C GLY A 205 -12.30 13.95 52.83
N ILE A 206 -11.69 13.18 51.92
CA ILE A 206 -11.50 11.73 52.09
C ILE A 206 -10.10 11.50 52.64
N THR A 207 -9.98 11.27 53.96
CA THR A 207 -8.71 10.80 54.55
C THR A 207 -8.52 9.35 54.11
N ALA A 208 -7.47 9.07 53.34
CA ALA A 208 -7.01 7.70 53.20
C ALA A 208 -6.49 7.28 54.57
N ASP A 209 -7.14 6.33 55.23
CA ASP A 209 -6.72 5.81 56.53
C ASP A 209 -5.35 5.14 56.36
N THR A 210 -4.26 5.88 56.59
CA THR A 210 -2.87 5.42 56.40
C THR A 210 -2.37 4.50 57.52
N GLU A 211 -3.24 3.68 58.10
CA GLU A 211 -2.87 2.62 59.04
C GLU A 211 -3.38 1.26 58.58
N SER A 212 -3.08 0.89 57.34
CA SER A 212 -2.92 -0.50 56.96
C SER A 212 -1.66 -0.63 56.10
N SER A 213 -0.63 -1.24 56.70
CA SER A 213 0.63 -1.64 56.09
C SER A 213 0.46 -2.17 54.66
N PRO A 214 1.35 -1.85 53.69
CA PRO A 214 1.20 -2.23 52.29
C PRO A 214 1.51 -3.71 51.98
N GLU A 215 1.48 -4.59 52.98
CA GLU A 215 1.81 -6.01 52.81
C GLU A 215 0.62 -6.92 52.52
N THR A 216 -0.62 -6.40 52.39
CA THR A 216 -1.77 -7.30 52.21
C THR A 216 -2.89 -6.70 51.36
N TYR A 217 -2.64 -6.49 50.06
CA TYR A 217 -3.74 -6.46 49.09
C TYR A 217 -3.28 -6.87 47.68
N CYS A 218 -2.97 -8.17 47.55
CA CYS A 218 -3.42 -9.04 46.46
C CYS A 218 -2.96 -10.46 46.83
N GLU A 219 -3.63 -11.12 47.78
CA GLU A 219 -3.49 -12.58 47.80
C GLU A 219 -4.12 -13.12 46.51
N PRO A 220 -3.44 -13.99 45.75
CA PRO A 220 -4.04 -14.62 44.60
C PRO A 220 -5.27 -15.39 45.07
N ALA A 221 -6.36 -15.32 44.30
CA ALA A 221 -7.57 -16.09 44.56
C ALA A 221 -7.28 -17.60 44.38
N SER A 222 -6.59 -18.20 45.35
CA SER A 222 -6.27 -19.64 45.43
C SER A 222 -7.40 -20.43 46.09
N HIS A 223 -8.50 -19.78 46.47
CA HIS A 223 -9.70 -20.42 47.02
C HIS A 223 -10.94 -20.22 46.13
N LEU A 224 -10.83 -20.54 44.85
CA LEU A 224 -11.96 -21.13 44.13
C LEU A 224 -11.68 -22.62 43.99
N THR A 225 -12.21 -23.37 44.96
CA THR A 225 -12.30 -24.84 44.85
C THR A 225 -13.01 -25.22 43.54
N ALA A 226 -12.70 -26.42 43.04
CA ALA A 226 -13.12 -26.96 41.74
C ALA A 226 -14.65 -27.17 41.54
N ARG A 227 -15.51 -26.35 42.14
CA ARG A 227 -16.96 -26.48 42.13
C ARG A 227 -17.74 -25.26 41.60
N GLN A 228 -17.09 -24.36 40.87
CA GLN A 228 -17.75 -23.33 40.05
C GLN A 228 -17.39 -23.40 38.55
N ARG A 229 -16.79 -24.51 38.09
CA ARG A 229 -16.76 -24.86 36.66
C ARG A 229 -18.04 -25.59 36.25
N ALA A 230 -19.19 -24.92 36.30
CA ALA A 230 -20.41 -25.35 35.63
C ALA A 230 -21.49 -24.28 35.77
N THR A 231 -21.53 -23.29 34.86
CA THR A 231 -22.72 -22.71 34.20
C THR A 231 -22.43 -21.30 33.70
N VAL A 232 -21.71 -21.18 32.58
CA VAL A 232 -22.02 -20.15 31.57
C VAL A 232 -21.83 -20.77 30.18
N HIS A 233 -22.55 -21.85 29.94
CA HIS A 233 -23.09 -22.09 28.60
C HIS A 233 -24.55 -21.68 28.66
N ARG A 234 -24.95 -20.86 27.69
CA ARG A 234 -26.33 -20.72 27.21
C ARG A 234 -27.21 -19.76 28.00
N PHE A 235 -27.16 -18.48 27.64
CA PHE A 235 -28.36 -17.69 27.39
C PHE A 235 -28.13 -16.84 26.13
N ASN A 236 -29.17 -16.82 25.29
CA ASN A 236 -29.23 -16.39 23.89
C ASN A 236 -28.64 -15.00 23.60
#